data_AF-A0A090QYI5-F1
#
_entry.id   AF-A0A090QYI5-F1
#
_cell.length_a   1.000
_cell.length_b   1.000
_cell.length_c   1.000
_cell.angle_alpha   90.00
_cell.angle_beta   90.00
_cell.angle_gamma   90.00
#
_symmetry.space_group_name_H-M   'P 1'
#
loop_
_entity.id
_entity.type
_entity.pdbx_description
1 polymer ?
#
loop_
_entity_poly.entity_id
_entity_poly.type
_entity_poly.pdbx_seq_one_letter_code
_entity_poly.pdbx_strand_id
1 'polypeptide(L)' 'MHQLMRGDCLELMKSLPDNSVDSIVTDPPYGISFMNKKWDKGVPPAAVWLNAYVY' A
#
# COMPACT_ATOMS: atom_id res chain seq x y z
N MET A 1 -16.55 -13.85 4.57
CA MET A 1 -15.29 -14.62 4.56
C MET A 1 -14.15 -13.61 4.60
N HIS A 2 -13.07 -13.87 5.32
CA HIS A 2 -11.95 -12.94 5.47
C HIS A 2 -10.65 -13.63 5.04
N GLN A 3 -9.77 -12.89 4.36
CA GLN A 3 -8.46 -13.37 3.93
C GLN A 3 -7.37 -12.47 4.53
N LEU A 4 -6.29 -13.07 5.01
CA LEU A 4 -5.12 -12.37 5.54
C LEU A 4 -3.89 -12.82 4.73
N MET A 5 -3.28 -11.86 4.03
CA MET A 5 -2.12 -12.12 3.18
C MET A 5 -0.90 -11.43 3.81
N ARG A 6 0.19 -12.17 4.03
CA ARG A 6 1.45 -11.63 4.58
C ARG A 6 2.51 -11.54 3.48
N GLY A 7 2.97 -10.33 3.19
CA GLY A 7 3.98 -10.07 2.17
C GLY A 7 4.05 -8.61 1.78
N ASP A 8 4.82 -8.31 0.73
CA ASP A 8 4.80 -7.00 0.08
C ASP A 8 3.46 -6.79 -0.63
N CYS A 9 2.80 -5.66 -0.39
CA CYS A 9 1.46 -5.42 -0.93
C CYS A 9 1.45 -5.31 -2.46
N LEU A 10 2.51 -4.79 -3.09
CA LEU A 10 2.57 -4.65 -4.54
C LEU A 10 2.67 -6.01 -5.22
N GLU A 11 3.39 -6.96 -4.62
CA GLU A 11 3.48 -8.33 -5.16
C GLU A 11 2.20 -9.13 -4.91
N LEU A 12 1.60 -9.00 -3.73
CA LEU A 12 0.36 -9.70 -3.41
C LEU A 12 -0.83 -9.22 -4.24
N MET A 13 -0.93 -7.90 -4.49
CA MET A 13 -2.02 -7.35 -5.30
C MET A 13 -2.02 -7.90 -6.74
N LYS A 14 -0.86 -8.28 -7.31
CA LYS A 14 -0.79 -8.92 -8.64
C LYS A 14 -1.48 -10.28 -8.71
N SER A 15 -1.73 -10.92 -7.57
CA SER A 15 -2.43 -12.21 -7.49
C SER A 15 -3.95 -12.07 -7.36
N LEU A 16 -4.44 -10.86 -7.10
CA LEU A 16 -5.88 -10.60 -7.02
C LEU A 16 -6.46 -10.56 -8.45
N PRO A 17 -7.66 -11.11 -8.67
CA PRO A 17 -8.33 -10.96 -9.96
C PRO A 17 -8.65 -9.50 -10.27
N ASP A 18 -8.65 -9.14 -11.55
CA ASP A 18 -9.09 -7.81 -12.00
C ASP A 18 -10.53 -7.52 -11.54
N ASN A 19 -10.80 -6.28 -11.14
CA ASN A 19 -12.12 -5.80 -10.70
C ASN A 19 -12.75 -6.61 -9.54
N SER A 20 -11.94 -7.22 -8.67
CA SER A 20 -12.44 -8.03 -7.55
C SER A 20 -12.54 -7.30 -6.20
N VAL A 21 -12.23 -6.00 -6.15
CA VAL A 21 -12.20 -5.20 -4.91
C VAL A 21 -13.03 -3.92 -5.12
N ASP A 22 -14.10 -3.77 -4.35
CA ASP A 22 -15.01 -2.61 -4.46
C ASP A 22 -14.45 -1.35 -3.76
N SER A 23 -13.58 -1.51 -2.76
CA SER A 23 -13.02 -0.41 -1.98
C SER A 23 -11.67 -0.78 -1.37
N ILE A 24 -10.76 0.19 -1.33
CA ILE A 24 -9.42 0.06 -0.74
C ILE A 24 -9.27 1.09 0.37
N VAL A 25 -8.86 0.63 1.55
CA VAL A 25 -8.47 1.48 2.69
C VAL A 25 -7.03 1.15 3.02
N THR A 26 -6.18 2.17 3.09
CA THR A 26 -4.75 2.02 3.35
C THR A 26 -4.23 3.18 4.19
N ASP A 27 -3.29 2.89 5.09
CA ASP A 27 -2.50 3.86 5.86
C ASP A 27 -1.02 3.62 5.55
N PRO A 28 -0.53 4.09 4.40
CA PRO A 28 0.81 3.80 3.92
C PRO A 28 1.85 4.74 4.55
N PRO A 29 3.17 4.44 4.47
CA PRO A 29 4.20 5.25 5.12
C PRO A 29 4.21 6.70 4.58
N TYR A 30 3.89 7.66 5.45
CA TYR A 30 3.84 9.09 5.09
C TYR A 30 5.11 9.87 5.41
N GLY A 31 6.16 9.20 5.93
CA GLY A 31 7.44 9.85 6.20
C GLY A 31 7.41 10.91 7.30
N ILE A 32 6.35 10.95 8.13
CA ILE A 32 6.15 11.96 9.18
C ILE A 32 6.91 11.64 10.48
N SER A 33 7.62 10.51 10.53
CA SER A 33 8.47 10.08 11.66
C SER A 33 7.73 9.92 13.00
N PHE A 34 6.41 9.78 12.98
CA PHE A 34 5.56 9.61 14.16
C PHE A 34 5.94 8.41 15.04
N MET A 35 6.27 7.28 14.42
CA MET A 35 6.66 6.03 15.07
C MET A 35 8.16 5.94 15.35
N ASN A 36 8.95 6.92 14.89
CA ASN A 36 10.42 6.97 14.99
C ASN A 36 11.12 5.68 14.48
N LYS A 37 10.47 4.92 13.59
CA LYS A 37 11.04 3.74 12.93
C LYS A 37 11.69 4.13 11.61
N LYS A 38 12.67 3.35 11.15
CA LYS A 38 13.39 3.62 9.89
C LYS A 38 12.45 3.75 8.68
N TRP A 39 11.39 2.94 8.63
CA TRP A 39 10.41 2.95 7.54
C TRP A 39 9.45 4.15 7.56
N ASP A 40 9.35 4.87 8.68
CA ASP A 40 8.45 6.01 8.87
C ASP A 40 9.12 7.37 8.62
N LYS A 41 10.40 7.36 8.24
CA LYS A 41 11.21 8.59 8.05
C LYS A 41 11.27 9.05 6.60
N GLY A 42 10.93 8.18 5.65
CA GLY A 42 11.05 8.46 4.23
C GLY A 42 9.68 8.59 3.59
N VAL A 43 9.44 9.72 2.93
CA VAL A 43 8.32 9.84 1.98
C VAL A 43 8.74 9.10 0.70
N PRO A 44 8.00 8.08 0.26
CA PRO A 44 8.25 7.45 -1.04
C PRO A 44 8.13 8.51 -2.16
N PRO A 45 8.97 8.46 -3.20
CA PRO A 45 8.84 9.35 -4.35
C PRO A 45 7.42 9.33 -4.91
N ALA A 46 6.94 10.46 -5.44
CA ALA A 46 5.60 10.58 -6.03
C ALA A 46 5.26 9.44 -7.02
N ALA A 47 6.25 8.97 -7.77
CA ALA A 47 6.13 7.86 -8.72
C ALA A 47 5.66 6.54 -8.09
N VAL A 48 5.94 6.30 -6.81
CA VAL A 48 5.49 5.09 -6.08
C VAL A 48 3.97 5.11 -5.90
N TRP A 49 3.39 6.29 -5.74
CA TRP A 49 1.96 6.47 -5.53
C TRP A 49 1.15 6.51 -6.83
N LEU A 50 1.80 6.77 -7.97
CA LEU A 50 1.12 6.93 -9.26
C LEU A 50 0.29 5.68 -9.63
N ASN A 51 0.76 4.49 -9.26
CA ASN A 51 0.04 3.23 -9.50
C ASN A 51 -1.03 2.93 -8.44
N ALA A 52 -1.03 3.65 -7.32
CA ALA A 52 -2.03 3.50 -6.25
C ALA A 52 -3.22 4.46 -6.43
N TYR A 53 -3.03 5.57 -7.14
CA TYR A 53 -4.11 6.46 -7.56
C TYR A 53 -4.71 5.95 -8.87
N VAL A 54 -5.63 5.00 -8.75
CA VAL A 54 -6.55 4.66 -9.84
C VAL A 54 -7.63 5.75 -9.88
N TYR A 55 -7.68 6.53 -10.97
CA TYR A 55 -8.89 7.27 -11.34
C TYR A 55 -9.94 6.30 -11.88
#